data_AF-A0A847GZ92-F1
#
_entry.id   AF-A0A847GZ92-F1
#
_cell.length_a   1.000
_cell.length_b   1.000
_cell.length_c   1.000
_cell.angle_alpha   90.00
_cell.angle_beta   90.00
_cell.angle_gamma   90.00
#
_symmetry.space_group_name_H-M   'P 1'
#
loop_
_entity.id
_entity.type
_entity.pdbx_description
1 polymer ?
#
loop_
_entity_poly.entity_id
_entity_poly.type
_entity_poly.pdbx_seq_one_letter_code
_entity_poly.pdbx_strand_id
1 'polypeptide(L)'
;MNDGLPDFSGKLVFVNFAGGGECHQLLADPRFEDQGGQLFLVGTVPANVMPGFEGRTVGVSWRAVEQYFVFDSAAQYMDACSRYGWACWRAKWISRINWLSGRR
;
A
#
# COMPACT_ATOMS: atom_id res chain seq x y z
N MET A 1 -5.45 14.51 -18.09
CA MET A 1 -4.24 13.71 -18.32
C MET A 1 -4.33 12.54 -17.38
N ASN A 2 -4.74 11.36 -17.85
CA ASN A 2 -4.99 10.20 -16.98
C ASN A 2 -4.67 8.89 -17.71
N ASP A 3 -3.67 8.91 -18.58
CA ASP A 3 -3.59 7.90 -19.67
C ASP A 3 -2.78 6.66 -19.24
N GLY A 4 -2.45 6.53 -17.95
CA GLY A 4 -1.69 5.38 -17.44
C GLY A 4 -1.68 5.19 -15.93
N LEU A 5 -2.44 5.97 -15.17
CA LEU A 5 -2.58 5.75 -13.72
C LEU A 5 -3.72 4.75 -13.48
N PRO A 6 -3.54 3.77 -12.58
CA PRO A 6 -4.60 2.83 -12.23
C PRO A 6 -5.75 3.56 -11.51
N ASP A 7 -6.97 3.10 -11.75
CA ASP A 7 -8.14 3.51 -10.98
C ASP A 7 -8.26 2.64 -9.72
N PHE A 8 -8.26 3.29 -8.57
CA PHE A 8 -8.38 2.65 -7.26
C PHE A 8 -9.69 2.98 -6.53
N SER A 9 -10.66 3.59 -7.21
CA SER A 9 -11.96 3.88 -6.62
C SER A 9 -12.63 2.62 -6.06
N GLY A 10 -13.12 2.73 -4.82
CA GLY A 10 -13.73 1.65 -4.05
C GLY A 10 -12.76 0.55 -3.60
N LYS A 11 -11.44 0.71 -3.81
CA LYS A 11 -10.43 -0.27 -3.40
C LYS A 11 -9.78 0.11 -2.07
N LEU A 12 -9.08 -0.87 -1.51
CA LEU A 12 -8.17 -0.69 -0.40
C LEU A 12 -6.75 -0.93 -0.92
N VAL A 13 -5.86 0.05 -0.78
CA VAL A 13 -4.51 0.01 -1.36
C VAL A 13 -3.47 0.02 -0.26
N PHE A 14 -2.69 -1.05 -0.19
CA PHE A 14 -1.53 -1.17 0.69
C PHE A 14 -0.30 -0.73 -0.09
N VAL A 15 0.43 0.27 0.39
CA VAL A 15 1.65 0.78 -0.24
C VAL A 15 2.86 0.54 0.66
N ASN A 16 3.98 0.16 0.07
CA ASN A 16 5.28 0.12 0.74
C ASN A 16 6.19 1.20 0.18
N PHE A 17 7.00 1.80 1.05
CA PHE A 17 7.95 2.83 0.69
C PHE A 17 9.35 2.27 0.49
N ALA A 18 10.11 2.89 -0.41
CA ALA A 18 11.53 2.58 -0.59
C ALA A 18 12.32 2.94 0.69
N GLY A 19 13.28 2.09 1.09
CA GLY A 19 14.20 2.38 2.20
C GLY A 19 14.26 1.34 3.32
N GLY A 20 13.58 0.21 3.20
CA GLY A 20 13.82 -0.98 4.05
C GLY A 20 13.30 -0.92 5.49
N GLY A 21 12.53 0.12 5.86
CA GLY A 21 11.81 0.19 7.13
C GLY A 21 10.41 -0.43 7.06
N GLU A 22 9.76 -0.63 8.22
CA GLU A 22 8.34 -1.03 8.34
C GLU A 22 7.37 0.09 7.94
N CYS A 23 7.80 1.02 7.09
CA CYS A 23 6.97 2.09 6.59
C CYS A 23 6.10 1.52 5.46
N HIS A 24 4.83 1.35 5.77
CA HIS A 24 3.76 1.04 4.83
C HIS A 24 2.53 1.86 5.20
N GLN A 25 1.63 2.05 4.25
CA GLN A 25 0.37 2.73 4.50
C GLN A 25 -0.78 1.95 3.85
N LEU A 26 -1.93 1.91 4.52
CA LEU A 26 -3.17 1.41 3.95
C LEU A 26 -4.12 2.58 3.73
N LEU A 27 -4.67 2.68 2.52
CA LEU A 27 -5.59 3.73 2.11
C LEU A 27 -6.89 3.10 1.61
N ALA A 28 -8.03 3.64 2.04
CA ALA A 28 -9.35 3.30 1.52
C ALA A 28 -9.82 4.36 0.52
N ASP A 29 -10.42 3.87 -0.58
CA ASP A 29 -10.92 4.66 -1.70
C ASP A 29 -9.94 5.73 -2.20
N PRO A 30 -8.68 5.35 -2.50
CA PRO A 30 -7.69 6.34 -2.85
C PRO A 30 -7.83 6.80 -4.30
N ARG A 31 -7.43 8.05 -4.55
CA ARG A 31 -7.36 8.67 -5.87
C ARG A 31 -6.05 9.43 -6.02
N PHE A 32 -5.64 9.64 -7.25
CA PHE A 32 -4.47 10.45 -7.55
C PHE A 32 -4.82 11.94 -7.52
N GLU A 33 -4.00 12.74 -6.84
CA GLU A 33 -4.12 14.19 -6.78
C GLU A 33 -2.74 14.85 -6.98
N ASP A 34 -2.69 15.89 -7.80
CA ASP A 34 -1.53 16.77 -7.87
C ASP A 34 -1.60 17.81 -6.76
N GLN A 35 -0.64 17.78 -5.84
CA GLN A 35 -0.51 18.74 -4.74
C GLN A 35 0.87 19.39 -4.81
N GLY A 36 0.92 20.70 -5.07
CA GLY A 36 2.18 21.45 -5.15
C GLY A 36 3.13 20.96 -6.27
N GLY A 37 2.58 20.44 -7.37
CA GLY A 37 3.36 19.89 -8.49
C GLY A 37 3.94 18.50 -8.23
N GLN A 38 3.45 17.80 -7.21
CA GLN A 38 3.80 16.42 -6.92
C GLN A 38 2.54 15.55 -6.90
N LEU A 39 2.65 14.34 -7.44
CA LEU A 39 1.57 13.37 -7.47
C LEU A 39 1.46 12.64 -6.12
N PHE A 40 0.29 12.72 -5.50
CA PHE A 40 -0.07 12.00 -4.28
C PHE A 40 -1.17 10.99 -4.56
N LEU A 41 -1.06 9.81 -3.94
CA LEU A 41 -2.17 8.91 -3.74
C LEU A 41 -2.88 9.30 -2.44
N VAL A 42 -4.09 9.82 -2.56
CA VAL A 42 -4.86 10.40 -1.45
C VAL A 42 -6.09 9.55 -1.20
N GLY A 43 -6.25 9.09 0.04
CA GLY A 43 -7.40 8.32 0.47
C GLY A 43 -7.70 8.57 1.94
N THR A 44 -8.46 7.66 2.55
CA THR A 44 -8.76 7.71 3.98
C THR A 44 -8.10 6.57 4.73
N VAL A 45 -7.78 6.79 6.00
CA VAL A 45 -7.29 5.72 6.87
C VAL A 45 -8.47 4.78 7.17
N PRO A 46 -8.41 3.51 6.75
CA PRO A 46 -9.46 2.53 7.02
C PRO A 46 -9.60 2.28 8.53
N ALA A 47 -10.82 1.95 8.95
CA ALA A 47 -11.10 1.58 10.33
C ALA A 47 -10.26 0.36 10.76
N ASN A 48 -9.84 0.34 12.03
CA ASN A 48 -9.11 -0.77 12.67
C ASN A 48 -7.69 -1.04 12.14
N VAL A 49 -7.09 -0.11 11.39
CA VAL A 49 -5.72 -0.26 10.87
C VAL A 49 -4.72 0.62 11.62
N MET A 50 -5.11 1.84 11.97
CA MET A 50 -4.26 2.78 12.70
C MET A 50 -5.09 3.51 13.77
N PRO A 51 -5.09 3.00 15.02
CA PRO A 51 -5.84 3.58 16.12
C PRO A 51 -5.60 5.08 16.30
N GLY A 52 -6.67 5.87 16.33
CA GLY A 52 -6.65 7.33 16.52
C GLY A 52 -6.59 8.15 15.23
N PHE A 53 -6.49 7.49 14.08
CA PHE A 53 -6.42 8.15 12.77
C PHE A 53 -7.52 7.69 11.81
N GLU A 54 -8.44 6.84 12.25
CA GLU A 54 -9.53 6.33 11.43
C GLU A 54 -10.34 7.45 10.77
N GLY A 55 -10.64 7.27 9.48
CA GLY A 55 -11.42 8.23 8.69
C GLY A 55 -10.68 9.54 8.37
N ARG A 56 -9.43 9.73 8.82
CA ARG A 56 -8.62 10.88 8.43
C ARG A 56 -8.12 10.71 7.00
N THR A 57 -8.01 11.81 6.28
CA THR A 57 -7.35 11.85 4.97
C THR A 57 -5.86 11.61 5.14
N VAL A 58 -5.30 10.76 4.30
CA VAL A 58 -3.86 10.52 4.21
C VAL A 58 -3.43 10.64 2.75
N GLY A 59 -2.35 11.38 2.53
CA GLY A 59 -1.70 11.54 1.23
C GLY A 59 -0.34 10.86 1.24
N VAL A 60 -0.10 10.02 0.24
CA VAL A 60 1.17 9.33 0.03
C VAL A 60 1.81 9.84 -1.26
N SER A 61 3.05 10.33 -1.19
CA SER A 61 3.78 10.72 -2.40
C SER A 61 4.00 9.49 -3.29
N TRP A 62 3.46 9.52 -4.51
CA TRP A 62 3.54 8.37 -5.43
C TRP A 62 4.98 8.03 -5.82
N ARG A 63 5.83 9.05 -5.89
CA ARG A 63 7.27 8.89 -6.17
C ARG A 63 8.00 8.08 -5.10
N ALA A 64 7.48 8.02 -3.88
CA ALA A 64 8.08 7.26 -2.78
C ALA A 64 7.58 5.81 -2.70
N VAL A 65 6.53 5.45 -3.45
CA VAL A 65 5.95 4.10 -3.46
C VAL A 65 6.84 3.18 -4.28
N GLU A 66 7.32 2.10 -3.66
CA GLU A 66 8.10 1.07 -4.34
C GLU A 66 7.18 -0.03 -4.91
N GLN A 67 6.17 -0.40 -4.14
CA GLN A 67 5.19 -1.42 -4.52
C GLN A 67 3.84 -1.12 -3.86
N TYR A 68 2.78 -1.59 -4.50
CA TYR A 68 1.43 -1.52 -3.97
C TYR A 68 0.67 -2.82 -4.21
N PHE A 69 -0.28 -3.10 -3.33
CA PHE A 69 -1.23 -4.20 -3.43
C PHE A 69 -2.64 -3.63 -3.36
N VAL A 70 -3.51 -4.12 -4.23
CA VAL A 70 -4.91 -3.69 -4.32
C VAL A 70 -5.78 -4.79 -3.76
N PHE A 71 -6.70 -4.41 -2.87
CA PHE A 71 -7.71 -5.28 -2.30
C PHE A 71 -9.10 -4.74 -2.61
N ASP A 72 -10.03 -5.65 -2.90
CA ASP A 72 -11.43 -5.32 -3.17
C ASP A 72 -12.19 -4.94 -1.89
N SER A 73 -11.69 -5.35 -0.72
CA SER A 73 -12.33 -5.07 0.56
C SER A 73 -11.36 -5.23 1.73
N ALA A 74 -11.72 -4.66 2.88
CA ALA A 74 -11.01 -4.90 4.14
C ALA A 74 -11.00 -6.39 4.54
N ALA A 75 -12.06 -7.14 4.23
CA ALA A 75 -12.12 -8.57 4.52
C ALA A 75 -11.07 -9.37 3.74
N GLN A 76 -10.87 -9.05 2.46
CA GLN A 76 -9.82 -9.68 1.64
C GLN A 76 -8.42 -9.34 2.16
N TYR A 77 -8.20 -8.10 2.59
CA TYR A 77 -6.96 -7.71 3.25
C TYR A 77 -6.72 -8.50 4.54
N MET A 78 -7.73 -8.63 5.41
CA MET A 78 -7.63 -9.38 6.67
C MET A 78 -7.37 -10.88 6.44
N ASP A 79 -7.99 -11.48 5.42
CA ASP A 79 -7.72 -12.86 5.02
C ASP A 79 -6.27 -13.02 4.50
N ALA A 80 -5.76 -12.06 3.73
CA ALA A 80 -4.35 -12.06 3.32
C ALA A 80 -3.39 -11.93 4.52
N CYS A 81 -3.72 -11.08 5.50
CA CYS A 81 -2.93 -10.96 6.73
C CYS A 81 -2.94 -12.23 7.57
N SER A 82 -4.09 -12.92 7.69
CA SER A 82 -4.23 -14.14 8.50
C SER A 82 -3.52 -15.33 7.89
N ARG A 83 -3.59 -15.51 6.56
CA ARG A 83 -2.96 -16.63 5.83
C ARG A 83 -1.45 -16.54 5.80
N TYR A 84 -0.94 -15.33 5.68
CA TYR A 84 0.49 -15.13 5.47
C TYR A 84 1.19 -14.61 6.71
N GLY A 85 0.50 -14.21 7.77
CA GLY A 85 1.10 -13.65 8.99
C GLY A 85 1.93 -12.40 8.70
N TRP A 86 1.76 -11.33 9.48
CA TRP A 86 2.60 -10.14 9.38
C TRP A 86 4.12 -10.48 9.33
N ALA A 87 4.54 -11.51 10.07
CA ALA A 87 5.93 -11.99 10.08
C ALA A 87 6.37 -12.81 8.84
N CYS A 88 5.46 -13.53 8.16
CA CYS A 88 5.84 -14.37 7.00
C CYS A 88 5.85 -13.58 5.68
N TRP A 89 5.15 -12.44 5.59
CA TRP A 89 5.31 -11.50 4.46
C TRP A 89 6.77 -11.03 4.36
N ARG A 90 7.43 -10.69 5.48
CA ARG A 90 8.84 -10.28 5.50
C ARG A 90 9.79 -11.40 5.04
N ALA A 91 9.58 -12.62 5.52
CA ALA A 91 10.44 -13.76 5.21
C ALA A 91 10.30 -14.23 3.75
N LYS A 92 9.07 -14.38 3.23
CA LYS A 92 8.85 -14.89 1.86
C LYS A 92 9.19 -13.86 0.78
N TRP A 93 9.03 -12.56 1.04
CA TRP A 93 9.33 -11.53 0.04
C TRP A 93 10.85 -11.39 -0.20
N ILE A 94 11.66 -11.39 0.87
CA ILE A 94 13.12 -11.43 0.77
C ILE A 94 13.58 -12.71 0.07
N SER A 95 13.00 -13.87 0.41
CA SER A 95 13.32 -15.13 -0.27
C SER A 95 12.96 -15.12 -1.76
N ARG A 96 11.87 -14.46 -2.15
CA ARG A 96 11.43 -14.34 -3.55
C ARG A 96 12.32 -13.37 -4.35
N ILE A 97 12.78 -12.26 -3.74
CA ILE A 97 13.77 -11.37 -4.36
C ILE A 97 15.11 -12.08 -4.54
N ASN A 98 15.61 -12.80 -3.53
CA ASN A 98 16.88 -13.52 -3.63
C ASN A 98 16.83 -14.62 -4.70
N TRP A 99 15.69 -15.28 -4.88
CA TRP A 99 15.48 -16.25 -5.94
C TRP A 99 15.46 -15.62 -7.34
N LEU A 100 14.81 -14.45 -7.50
CA LEU A 100 14.75 -13.73 -8.78
C LEU A 100 16.04 -12.99 -9.14
N SER A 101 16.88 -12.65 -8.15
CA SER A 101 18.14 -11.90 -8.34
C SER A 101 19.39 -12.80 -8.40
N GLY A 102 19.24 -14.12 -8.26
CA GLY A 102 20.33 -15.08 -8.40
C GLY A 102 21.45 -14.98 -7.36
N ARG A 103 21.26 -14.23 -6.26
CA ARG A 103 22.24 -14.14 -5.17
C ARG A 103 21.88 -15.14 -4.06
N ARG A 104 22.69 -16.19 -3.97
CA ARG A 104 22.85 -16.98 -2.74
C ARG A 104 24.06 -16.48 -1.98
#